data_AF-A0A976JJN9-F1
#
_entry.id   AF-A0A976JJN9-F1
#
_cell.length_a   1.000
_cell.length_b   1.000
_cell.length_c   1.000
_cell.angle_alpha   90.00
_cell.angle_beta   90.00
_cell.angle_gamma   90.00
#
_symmetry.space_group_name_H-M   'P 1'
#
loop_
_entity.id
_entity.type
_entity.pdbx_description
1 polymer ?
#
loop_
_entity_poly.entity_id
_entity_poly.type
_entity_poly.pdbx_seq_one_letter_code
_entity_poly.pdbx_strand_id
1 'polypeptide(L)'
;MGSRPKKICPPLTEIPNWSVGFNKSQDQGVVMRAKAIEEFFNFQFQKSALSSKRGLVHLFSQMADAEGGNSGELCLFDKIEDYVQDPAIKNIIRVHKADEERHEQMFLDYIKILGETPQPLTDEMRLLKMLDRELDILEKPVTSDQDVINIMTLLLVIEERAIMEFENMQKVFKNDHAIMSMLEEAIKDEEKHLKFCNKVIEHFKADQNKVDEQYHEYKKLEDLAYRKLSLNLMNFYLDNEFVENEFSRKFWRFMGGIARQEIEKEEARKESYPIPA
;
A
#
# COMPACT_ATOMS: atom_id res chain seq x y z
N MET A 1 -24.48 40.39 -1.06
CA MET A 1 -24.92 39.02 -1.38
C MET A 1 -23.68 38.22 -1.73
N GLY A 2 -23.10 37.54 -0.73
CA GLY A 2 -21.86 36.78 -0.90
C GLY A 2 -22.16 35.36 -1.36
N SER A 3 -21.65 34.98 -2.54
CA SER A 3 -21.69 33.62 -3.04
C SER A 3 -20.84 32.72 -2.13
N ARG A 4 -21.48 31.72 -1.52
CA ARG A 4 -20.77 30.66 -0.80
C ARG A 4 -19.87 29.90 -1.79
N PRO A 5 -18.61 29.59 -1.44
CA PRO A 5 -17.81 28.68 -2.24
C PRO A 5 -18.50 27.31 -2.26
N LYS A 6 -18.64 26.74 -3.45
CA LYS A 6 -19.13 25.36 -3.63
C LYS A 6 -18.19 24.43 -2.86
N LYS A 7 -18.75 23.53 -2.05
CA LYS A 7 -18.01 22.35 -1.57
C LYS A 7 -17.66 21.53 -2.81
N ILE A 8 -16.39 21.47 -3.17
CA ILE A 8 -15.87 20.66 -4.28
C ILE A 8 -14.81 19.74 -3.69
N CYS A 9 -15.30 18.68 -3.06
CA CYS A 9 -14.72 17.36 -3.11
C CYS A 9 -15.94 16.45 -3.27
N PRO A 10 -16.03 15.62 -4.33
CA PRO A 10 -17.00 14.55 -4.30
C PRO A 10 -16.71 13.68 -3.05
N PRO A 11 -17.73 13.09 -2.41
CA PRO A 11 -17.46 12.04 -1.44
C PRO A 11 -16.58 10.97 -2.11
N LEU A 12 -15.57 10.46 -1.39
CA LEU A 12 -14.67 9.35 -1.78
C LEU A 12 -15.41 8.02 -2.05
N THR A 13 -16.69 8.06 -2.41
CA THR A 13 -17.58 6.89 -2.56
C THR A 13 -17.60 6.29 -3.95
N GLU A 14 -16.77 6.77 -4.89
CA GLU A 14 -16.64 6.17 -6.22
C GLU A 14 -15.16 6.02 -6.61
N ILE A 15 -14.43 5.22 -5.85
CA ILE A 15 -13.11 4.71 -6.26
C ILE A 15 -13.34 3.72 -7.42
N PRO A 16 -12.80 3.95 -8.62
CA PRO A 16 -12.91 3.00 -9.72
C PRO A 16 -12.07 1.76 -9.40
N ASN A 17 -12.77 0.75 -8.87
CA ASN A 17 -12.26 -0.59 -8.64
C ASN A 17 -11.62 -1.17 -9.92
N TRP A 18 -10.31 -1.41 -9.90
CA TRP A 18 -9.61 -2.04 -11.00
C TRP A 18 -9.87 -3.54 -11.11
N SER A 19 -9.71 -3.99 -12.35
CA SER A 19 -9.92 -5.33 -12.87
C SER A 19 -8.70 -5.74 -13.67
N VAL A 20 -8.27 -7.00 -13.53
CA VAL A 20 -7.32 -7.64 -14.44
C VAL A 20 -7.75 -7.39 -15.89
N GLY A 21 -6.83 -6.89 -16.71
CA GLY A 21 -7.09 -6.39 -18.05
C GLY A 21 -7.65 -7.44 -19.01
N PHE A 22 -8.96 -7.65 -18.95
CA PHE A 22 -9.75 -8.16 -20.06
C PHE A 22 -10.23 -6.97 -20.91
N ASN A 23 -10.09 -7.11 -22.22
CA ASN A 23 -10.34 -6.10 -23.25
C ASN A 23 -11.67 -5.36 -23.01
N LYS A 24 -11.66 -4.02 -22.99
CA LYS A 24 -12.79 -3.12 -22.63
C LYS A 24 -14.01 -3.14 -23.59
N SER A 25 -14.13 -4.16 -24.44
CA SER A 25 -15.34 -4.38 -25.22
C SER A 25 -15.92 -5.75 -24.86
N GLN A 26 -17.04 -5.71 -24.14
CA GLN A 26 -17.93 -6.81 -23.74
C GLN A 26 -17.80 -7.28 -22.27
N ASP A 27 -18.89 -6.96 -21.56
CA ASP A 27 -19.42 -7.64 -20.38
C ASP A 27 -18.75 -7.33 -19.02
N GLN A 28 -19.24 -6.27 -18.36
CA GLN A 28 -18.94 -5.96 -16.95
C GLN A 28 -19.17 -7.17 -16.03
N GLY A 29 -20.06 -8.11 -16.41
CA GLY A 29 -20.29 -9.35 -15.67
C GLY A 29 -19.10 -10.32 -15.66
N VAL A 30 -18.26 -10.33 -16.71
CA VAL A 30 -17.06 -11.20 -16.78
C VAL A 30 -15.95 -10.63 -15.91
N VAL A 31 -15.76 -9.30 -15.95
CA VAL A 31 -14.79 -8.58 -15.14
C VAL A 31 -15.05 -8.77 -13.63
N MET A 32 -16.30 -8.62 -13.19
CA MET A 32 -16.67 -8.81 -11.79
C MET A 32 -16.41 -10.25 -11.30
N ARG A 33 -16.62 -11.25 -12.16
CA ARG A 33 -16.35 -12.65 -11.80
C ARG A 33 -14.85 -12.94 -11.69
N ALA A 34 -14.04 -12.41 -12.60
CA ALA A 34 -12.59 -12.58 -12.54
C ALA A 34 -12.01 -11.99 -11.24
N LYS A 35 -12.45 -10.79 -10.86
CA LYS A 35 -12.04 -10.13 -9.62
C LYS A 35 -12.46 -10.92 -8.37
N ALA A 36 -13.71 -11.37 -8.31
CA ALA A 36 -14.19 -12.19 -7.20
C ALA A 36 -13.40 -13.52 -7.04
N ILE A 37 -12.98 -14.11 -8.17
CA ILE A 37 -12.14 -15.32 -8.17
C ILE A 37 -10.74 -15.01 -7.63
N GLU A 38 -10.13 -13.91 -8.05
CA GLU A 38 -8.83 -13.46 -7.56
C GLU A 38 -8.87 -13.17 -6.06
N GLU A 39 -9.85 -12.38 -5.60
CA GLU A 39 -10.07 -12.09 -4.18
C GLU A 39 -10.26 -13.36 -3.36
N PHE A 40 -11.04 -14.33 -3.88
CA PHE A 40 -11.22 -15.61 -3.22
C PHE A 40 -9.89 -16.38 -3.09
N PHE A 41 -9.10 -16.47 -4.16
CA PHE A 41 -7.82 -17.18 -4.11
C PHE A 41 -6.81 -16.48 -3.20
N ASN A 42 -6.70 -15.16 -3.26
CA ASN A 42 -5.83 -14.39 -2.37
C ASN A 42 -6.21 -14.61 -0.90
N PHE A 43 -7.51 -14.56 -0.59
CA PHE A 43 -8.01 -14.87 0.75
C PHE A 43 -7.63 -16.28 1.22
N GLN A 44 -7.84 -17.31 0.38
CA GLN A 44 -7.49 -18.69 0.76
C GLN A 44 -5.99 -18.88 0.95
N PHE A 45 -5.17 -18.24 0.11
CA PHE A 45 -3.72 -18.28 0.24
C PHE A 45 -3.27 -17.61 1.55
N GLN A 46 -3.69 -16.37 1.80
CA GLN A 46 -3.35 -15.63 3.03
C GLN A 46 -3.80 -16.40 4.27
N LYS A 47 -5.03 -16.90 4.29
CA LYS A 47 -5.53 -17.72 5.41
C LYS A 47 -4.67 -18.95 5.67
N SER A 48 -4.14 -19.58 4.62
CA SER A 48 -3.26 -20.73 4.77
C SER A 48 -1.84 -20.36 5.19
N ALA A 49 -1.28 -19.26 4.69
CA ALA A 49 0.09 -18.85 5.00
C ALA A 49 0.20 -18.24 6.41
N LEU A 50 -0.84 -17.52 6.83
CA LEU A 50 -0.90 -16.76 8.08
C LEU A 50 -1.53 -17.55 9.23
N SER A 51 -1.86 -18.83 9.03
CA SER A 51 -2.33 -19.71 10.11
C SER A 51 -1.21 -20.11 11.07
N SER A 52 0.05 -19.98 10.65
CA SER A 52 1.22 -20.33 11.44
C SER A 52 1.80 -19.12 12.16
N LYS A 53 2.39 -19.35 13.32
CA LYS A 53 3.14 -18.33 14.08
C LYS A 53 4.21 -17.66 13.21
N ARG A 54 4.96 -18.43 12.41
CA ARG A 54 6.01 -17.91 11.51
C ARG A 54 5.44 -16.99 10.43
N GLY A 55 4.28 -17.34 9.88
CA GLY A 55 3.54 -16.50 8.93
C GLY A 55 3.11 -15.17 9.54
N LEU A 56 2.56 -15.20 10.76
CA LEU A 56 2.20 -13.99 11.50
C LEU A 56 3.42 -13.10 11.76
N VAL A 57 4.53 -13.67 12.25
CA VAL A 57 5.76 -12.89 12.50
C VAL A 57 6.24 -12.21 11.23
N HIS A 58 6.27 -12.92 10.09
CA HIS A 58 6.69 -12.32 8.83
C HIS A 58 5.74 -11.19 8.39
N LEU A 59 4.42 -11.40 8.48
CA LEU A 59 3.43 -10.38 8.14
C LEU A 59 3.63 -9.10 8.98
N PHE A 60 3.74 -9.24 10.30
CA PHE A 60 3.91 -8.07 11.16
C PHE A 60 5.30 -7.44 11.04
N SER A 61 6.32 -8.21 10.64
CA SER A 61 7.63 -7.64 10.30
C SER A 61 7.53 -6.78 9.05
N GLN A 62 6.73 -7.21 8.07
CA GLN A 62 6.44 -6.44 6.86
C GLN A 62 5.70 -5.15 7.16
N MET A 63 4.65 -5.21 7.98
CA MET A 63 3.90 -4.01 8.37
C MET A 63 4.79 -3.03 9.13
N ALA A 64 5.55 -3.49 10.13
CA ALA A 64 6.46 -2.63 10.87
C ALA A 64 7.52 -1.94 9.96
N ASP A 65 8.10 -2.66 9.00
CA ASP A 65 9.06 -2.10 8.04
C ASP A 65 8.40 -1.14 7.03
N ALA A 66 7.10 -1.30 6.75
CA ALA A 66 6.34 -0.42 5.88
C ALA A 66 6.06 0.94 6.54
N GLU A 67 5.64 0.95 7.82
CA GLU A 67 5.43 2.20 8.55
C GLU A 67 6.78 2.88 8.84
N GLY A 68 7.74 2.09 9.32
CA GLY A 68 8.93 2.59 10.00
C GLY A 68 10.29 2.39 9.32
N GLY A 69 11.33 2.67 10.10
CA GLY A 69 12.73 2.49 9.70
C GLY A 69 13.21 3.35 8.51
N ASN A 70 14.35 2.94 7.93
CA ASN A 70 14.98 3.64 6.79
C ASN A 70 14.39 3.22 5.42
N SER A 71 13.34 2.41 5.42
CA SER A 71 12.73 1.84 4.22
C SER A 71 11.22 2.01 4.11
N GLY A 72 10.56 2.40 5.21
CA GLY A 72 9.14 2.73 5.27
C GLY A 72 8.87 4.23 5.17
N GLU A 73 7.66 4.63 5.56
CA GLU A 73 7.14 5.99 5.36
C GLU A 73 7.84 7.06 6.22
N LEU A 74 8.32 6.71 7.42
CA LEU A 74 9.00 7.65 8.32
C LEU A 74 10.14 8.44 7.65
N CYS A 75 10.90 7.81 6.76
CA CYS A 75 12.00 8.48 6.07
C CYS A 75 11.54 9.59 5.11
N LEU A 76 10.31 9.52 4.60
CA LEU A 76 9.70 10.57 3.78
C LEU A 76 9.27 11.75 4.65
N PHE A 77 8.69 11.48 5.83
CA PHE A 77 8.28 12.52 6.77
C PHE A 77 9.47 13.33 7.30
N ASP A 78 10.60 12.70 7.59
CA ASP A 78 11.83 13.40 8.00
C ASP A 78 12.22 14.49 7.00
N LYS A 79 12.22 14.15 5.71
CA LYS A 79 12.59 15.09 4.65
C LYS A 79 11.59 16.23 4.50
N ILE A 80 10.29 15.92 4.56
CA ILE A 80 9.25 16.94 4.44
C ILE A 80 9.29 17.87 5.65
N GLU A 81 9.45 17.33 6.86
CA GLU A 81 9.50 18.12 8.10
C GLU A 81 10.65 19.13 8.08
N ASP A 82 11.81 18.75 7.56
CA ASP A 82 12.98 19.63 7.44
C ASP A 82 12.74 20.81 6.48
N TYR A 83 12.00 20.58 5.40
CA TYR A 83 11.67 21.61 4.42
C TYR A 83 10.56 22.56 4.91
N VAL A 84 9.47 22.02 5.45
CA VAL A 84 8.26 22.79 5.76
C VAL A 84 8.45 23.71 6.98
N GLN A 85 8.25 25.01 6.75
CA GLN A 85 8.39 26.06 7.78
C GLN A 85 7.06 26.52 8.40
N ASP A 86 5.93 26.32 7.73
CA ASP A 86 4.62 26.69 8.28
C ASP A 86 4.31 25.85 9.54
N PRO A 87 4.13 26.46 10.73
CA PRO A 87 3.93 25.71 11.96
C PRO A 87 2.68 24.83 11.98
N ALA A 88 1.61 25.25 11.29
CA ALA A 88 0.37 24.49 11.25
C ALA A 88 0.50 23.24 10.36
N ILE A 89 1.21 23.36 9.24
CA ILE A 89 1.48 22.22 8.35
C ILE A 89 2.51 21.29 8.98
N LYS A 90 3.58 21.83 9.56
CA LYS A 90 4.58 21.06 10.30
C LYS A 90 3.94 20.26 11.44
N ASN A 91 2.94 20.82 12.13
CA ASN A 91 2.19 20.07 13.15
C ASN A 91 1.40 18.89 12.56
N ILE A 92 0.78 19.04 11.38
CA ILE A 92 0.06 17.93 10.73
C ILE A 92 1.03 16.80 10.38
N ILE A 93 2.16 17.14 9.75
CA ILE A 93 3.23 16.19 9.40
C ILE A 93 3.72 15.45 10.65
N ARG A 94 3.96 16.16 11.75
CA ARG A 94 4.40 15.55 13.01
C ARG A 94 3.39 14.62 13.62
N VAL A 95 2.10 14.95 13.55
CA VAL A 95 1.04 14.08 14.07
C VAL A 95 0.96 12.81 13.23
N HIS A 96 0.99 12.94 11.89
CA HIS A 96 1.03 11.79 10.97
C HIS A 96 2.24 10.90 11.27
N LYS A 97 3.44 11.48 11.28
CA LYS A 97 4.68 10.76 11.60
C LYS A 97 4.61 10.03 12.95
N ALA A 98 4.04 10.66 13.99
CA ALA A 98 3.91 10.03 15.30
C ALA A 98 2.87 8.88 15.31
N ASP A 99 1.87 8.93 14.43
CA ASP A 99 0.95 7.82 14.22
C ASP A 99 1.68 6.64 13.55
N GLU A 100 2.52 6.87 12.54
CA GLU A 100 3.37 5.83 11.92
C GLU A 100 4.36 5.18 12.90
N GLU A 101 5.03 5.98 13.74
CA GLU A 101 5.90 5.46 14.81
C GLU A 101 5.13 4.56 15.78
N ARG A 102 3.86 4.91 16.07
CA ARG A 102 2.98 4.11 16.92
C ARG A 102 2.57 2.82 16.23
N HIS A 103 2.25 2.86 14.93
CA HIS A 103 1.89 1.67 14.16
C HIS A 103 3.05 0.69 14.03
N GLU A 104 4.27 1.18 13.72
CA GLU A 104 5.49 0.36 13.75
C GLU A 104 5.61 -0.36 15.10
N GLN A 105 5.55 0.40 16.21
CA GLN A 105 5.69 -0.17 17.54
C GLN A 105 4.56 -1.15 17.87
N MET A 106 3.33 -0.88 17.42
CA MET A 106 2.16 -1.76 17.60
C MET A 106 2.40 -3.13 16.97
N PHE A 107 2.92 -3.19 15.75
CA PHE A 107 3.25 -4.45 15.07
C PHE A 107 4.44 -5.17 15.71
N LEU A 108 5.49 -4.42 16.10
CA LEU A 108 6.65 -4.97 16.81
C LEU A 108 6.27 -5.57 18.17
N ASP A 109 5.38 -4.92 18.91
CA ASP A 109 4.87 -5.42 20.18
C ASP A 109 4.06 -6.71 19.98
N TYR A 110 3.30 -6.83 18.89
CA TYR A 110 2.61 -8.07 18.57
C TYR A 110 3.59 -9.23 18.30
N ILE A 111 4.67 -8.98 17.55
CA ILE A 111 5.74 -9.97 17.33
C ILE A 111 6.36 -10.40 18.68
N LYS A 112 6.56 -9.45 19.59
CA LYS A 112 7.08 -9.72 20.94
C LYS A 112 6.10 -10.54 21.79
N ILE A 113 4.79 -10.30 21.67
CA ILE A 113 3.76 -11.13 22.32
C ILE A 113 3.81 -12.57 21.81
N LEU A 114 4.09 -12.77 20.51
CA LEU A 114 4.36 -14.09 19.97
C LEU A 114 5.67 -14.69 20.52
N GLY A 115 6.53 -13.91 21.19
CA GLY A 115 7.81 -14.38 21.73
C GLY A 115 8.85 -14.62 20.63
N GLU A 116 8.80 -13.81 19.58
CA GLU A 116 9.68 -13.89 18.41
C GLU A 116 10.38 -12.54 18.20
N THR A 117 11.28 -12.46 17.23
CA THR A 117 11.90 -11.22 16.78
C THR A 117 11.47 -10.90 15.35
N PRO A 118 11.48 -9.61 14.94
CA PRO A 118 11.20 -9.24 13.57
C PRO A 118 12.12 -9.98 12.58
N GLN A 119 11.55 -10.40 11.45
CA GLN A 119 12.29 -11.04 10.38
C GLN A 119 12.84 -9.99 9.40
N PRO A 120 14.07 -10.18 8.89
CA PRO A 120 14.63 -9.27 7.89
C PRO A 120 13.88 -9.42 6.57
N LEU A 121 13.68 -8.30 5.87
CA LEU A 121 13.04 -8.23 4.55
C LEU A 121 14.06 -7.87 3.46
N THR A 122 13.84 -8.40 2.26
CA THR A 122 14.58 -7.96 1.07
C THR A 122 13.89 -6.76 0.42
N ASP A 123 14.57 -6.05 -0.47
CA ASP A 123 13.98 -4.88 -1.15
C ASP A 123 12.78 -5.25 -2.03
N GLU A 124 12.75 -6.46 -2.57
CA GLU A 124 11.63 -7.02 -3.35
C GLU A 124 10.38 -7.31 -2.50
N MET A 125 10.51 -7.21 -1.17
CA MET A 125 9.42 -7.36 -0.19
C MET A 125 8.96 -6.02 0.39
N ARG A 126 9.52 -4.91 -0.09
CA ARG A 126 9.24 -3.55 0.39
C ARG A 126 8.60 -2.74 -0.72
N LEU A 127 7.31 -2.43 -0.58
CA LEU A 127 6.56 -1.69 -1.61
C LEU A 127 7.24 -0.36 -1.96
N LEU A 128 7.64 0.40 -0.94
CA LEU A 128 8.22 1.72 -1.14
C LEU A 128 9.57 1.66 -1.86
N LYS A 129 10.41 0.64 -1.61
CA LYS A 129 11.65 0.40 -2.37
C LYS A 129 11.38 0.02 -3.82
N MET A 130 10.28 -0.68 -4.10
CA MET A 130 9.89 -1.02 -5.47
C MET A 130 9.38 0.22 -6.22
N LEU A 131 8.62 1.08 -5.56
CA LEU A 131 8.16 2.36 -6.10
C LEU A 131 9.31 3.34 -6.32
N ASP A 132 10.27 3.38 -5.40
CA ASP A 132 11.46 4.24 -5.49
C ASP A 132 12.28 3.97 -6.75
N ARG A 133 12.40 2.71 -7.19
CA ARG A 133 13.08 2.35 -8.45
C ARG A 133 12.44 3.01 -9.69
N GLU A 134 11.17 3.39 -9.60
CA GLU A 134 10.40 4.01 -10.68
C GLU A 134 10.28 5.53 -10.51
N LEU A 135 10.28 6.03 -9.27
CA LEU A 135 9.94 7.40 -8.94
C LEU A 135 11.11 8.25 -8.42
N ASP A 136 12.21 7.62 -7.99
CA ASP A 136 13.39 8.26 -7.40
C ASP A 136 13.02 9.25 -6.28
N ILE A 137 12.46 8.72 -5.18
CA ILE A 137 11.86 9.51 -4.09
C ILE A 137 12.57 9.33 -2.74
N LEU A 138 13.12 8.14 -2.46
CA LEU A 138 13.73 7.81 -1.17
C LEU A 138 15.12 8.39 -1.00
N GLU A 139 15.86 8.64 -2.07
CA GLU A 139 17.19 9.27 -2.00
C GLU A 139 17.15 10.75 -2.41
N LYS A 140 16.11 11.17 -3.14
CA LYS A 140 15.96 12.53 -3.60
C LYS A 140 15.69 13.50 -2.42
N PRO A 141 16.44 14.61 -2.30
CA PRO A 141 16.18 15.62 -1.28
C PRO A 141 14.92 16.43 -1.61
N VAL A 142 14.19 16.87 -0.58
CA VAL A 142 13.07 17.79 -0.73
C VAL A 142 13.61 19.22 -0.83
N THR A 143 13.46 19.83 -2.00
CA THR A 143 14.04 21.17 -2.28
C THR A 143 13.00 22.19 -2.73
N SER A 144 11.76 21.75 -2.92
CA SER A 144 10.68 22.58 -3.44
C SER A 144 9.31 22.13 -2.89
N ASP A 145 8.34 23.04 -2.97
CA ASP A 145 6.93 22.74 -2.65
C ASP A 145 6.39 21.60 -3.51
N GLN A 146 6.85 21.51 -4.77
CA GLN A 146 6.47 20.43 -5.67
C GLN A 146 7.01 19.07 -5.21
N ASP A 147 8.21 19.01 -4.63
CA ASP A 147 8.72 17.76 -4.05
C ASP A 147 7.83 17.30 -2.87
N VAL A 148 7.35 18.23 -2.04
CA VAL A 148 6.39 17.90 -0.98
C VAL A 148 5.08 17.39 -1.58
N ILE A 149 4.51 18.07 -2.58
CA ILE A 149 3.28 17.64 -3.25
C ILE A 149 3.43 16.23 -3.85
N ASN A 150 4.57 15.94 -4.49
CA ASN A 150 4.84 14.63 -5.07
C ASN A 150 4.85 13.55 -3.98
N ILE A 151 5.57 13.77 -2.88
CA ILE A 151 5.64 12.80 -1.78
C ILE A 151 4.26 12.61 -1.15
N MET A 152 3.53 13.69 -0.85
CA MET A 152 2.19 13.57 -0.25
C MET A 152 1.18 12.89 -1.19
N THR A 153 1.31 13.07 -2.51
CA THR A 153 0.49 12.38 -3.51
C THR A 153 0.82 10.89 -3.56
N LEU A 154 2.07 10.51 -3.38
CA LEU A 154 2.46 9.11 -3.26
C LEU A 154 1.91 8.48 -1.98
N LEU A 155 2.06 9.17 -0.84
CA LEU A 155 1.53 8.71 0.44
C LEU A 155 0.02 8.48 0.33
N LEU A 156 -0.76 9.39 -0.27
CA LEU A 156 -2.20 9.15 -0.54
C LEU A 156 -2.48 7.78 -1.18
N VAL A 157 -1.68 7.38 -2.17
CA VAL A 157 -1.84 6.10 -2.88
C VAL A 157 -1.49 4.90 -1.98
N ILE A 158 -0.47 5.03 -1.14
CA ILE A 158 -0.01 3.97 -0.22
C ILE A 158 -1.00 3.79 0.92
N GLU A 159 -1.46 4.89 1.51
CA GLU A 159 -2.46 4.94 2.59
C GLU A 159 -3.78 4.28 2.16
N GLU A 160 -4.24 4.56 0.94
CA GLU A 160 -5.41 3.87 0.37
C GLU A 160 -5.18 2.35 0.22
N ARG A 161 -3.96 1.94 -0.17
CA ARG A 161 -3.60 0.51 -0.22
C ARG A 161 -3.62 -0.11 1.17
N ALA A 162 -3.05 0.57 2.18
CA ALA A 162 -3.00 0.09 3.55
C ALA A 162 -4.41 -0.21 4.08
N ILE A 163 -5.36 0.72 3.90
CA ILE A 163 -6.78 0.51 4.26
C ILE A 163 -7.34 -0.74 3.59
N MET A 164 -7.19 -0.87 2.26
CA MET A 164 -7.69 -2.03 1.51
C MET A 164 -7.11 -3.35 2.03
N GLU A 165 -5.83 -3.36 2.37
CA GLU A 165 -5.15 -4.55 2.88
C GLU A 165 -5.57 -4.89 4.31
N PHE A 166 -5.68 -3.90 5.21
CA PHE A 166 -6.18 -4.13 6.55
C PHE A 166 -7.62 -4.67 6.54
N GLU A 167 -8.50 -4.14 5.67
CA GLU A 167 -9.86 -4.67 5.49
C GLU A 167 -9.85 -6.13 4.97
N ASN A 168 -8.92 -6.47 4.08
CA ASN A 168 -8.76 -7.86 3.62
C ASN A 168 -8.27 -8.77 4.74
N MET A 169 -7.33 -8.30 5.55
CA MET A 169 -6.80 -9.06 6.68
C MET A 169 -7.82 -9.25 7.80
N GLN A 170 -8.73 -8.29 8.02
CA GLN A 170 -9.86 -8.48 8.92
C GLN A 170 -10.71 -9.70 8.54
N LYS A 171 -10.88 -9.98 7.23
CA LYS A 171 -11.58 -11.19 6.77
C LYS A 171 -10.82 -12.46 7.15
N VAL A 172 -9.48 -12.42 7.05
CA VAL A 172 -8.58 -13.53 7.39
C VAL A 172 -8.59 -13.79 8.90
N PHE A 173 -8.50 -12.74 9.71
CA PHE A 173 -8.36 -12.78 11.17
C PHE A 173 -9.66 -12.57 11.93
N LYS A 174 -10.83 -12.73 11.29
CA LYS A 174 -12.15 -12.49 11.90
C LYS A 174 -12.42 -13.15 13.27
N ASN A 175 -11.65 -14.18 13.63
CA ASN A 175 -11.77 -14.91 14.89
C ASN A 175 -10.66 -14.57 15.91
N ASP A 176 -9.67 -13.76 15.53
CA ASP A 176 -8.60 -13.28 16.40
C ASP A 176 -8.90 -11.84 16.83
N HIS A 177 -9.51 -11.70 18.01
CA HIS A 177 -9.97 -10.39 18.50
C HIS A 177 -8.82 -9.40 18.74
N ALA A 178 -7.62 -9.88 19.06
CA ALA A 178 -6.48 -9.00 19.30
C ALA A 178 -6.00 -8.38 17.98
N ILE A 179 -5.82 -9.21 16.94
CA ILE A 179 -5.45 -8.72 15.61
C ILE A 179 -6.55 -7.84 15.03
N MET A 180 -7.82 -8.22 15.18
CA MET A 180 -8.95 -7.42 14.69
C MET A 180 -8.96 -6.01 15.30
N SER A 181 -8.80 -5.90 16.63
CA SER A 181 -8.77 -4.60 17.32
C SER A 181 -7.61 -3.73 16.82
N MET A 182 -6.45 -4.35 16.57
CA MET A 182 -5.26 -3.67 16.05
C MET A 182 -5.52 -3.12 14.64
N LEU A 183 -6.07 -3.93 13.74
CA LEU A 183 -6.40 -3.52 12.37
C LEU A 183 -7.49 -2.44 12.33
N GLU A 184 -8.49 -2.50 13.23
CA GLU A 184 -9.52 -1.46 13.35
C GLU A 184 -8.98 -0.13 13.86
N GLU A 185 -7.88 -0.12 14.62
CA GLU A 185 -7.19 1.08 15.04
C GLU A 185 -6.40 1.68 13.88
N ALA A 186 -5.57 0.87 13.21
CA ALA A 186 -4.78 1.30 12.04
C ALA A 186 -5.67 1.89 10.94
N ILE A 187 -6.76 1.21 10.54
CA ILE A 187 -7.68 1.73 9.50
C ILE A 187 -8.22 3.13 9.83
N LYS A 188 -8.55 3.40 11.10
CA LYS A 188 -9.07 4.74 11.50
C LYS A 188 -8.00 5.81 11.38
N ASP A 189 -6.76 5.46 11.66
CA ASP A 189 -5.62 6.34 11.53
C ASP A 189 -5.30 6.59 10.05
N GLU A 190 -5.31 5.56 9.18
CA GLU A 190 -5.11 5.76 7.73
C GLU A 190 -6.20 6.63 7.10
N GLU A 191 -7.47 6.46 7.51
CA GLU A 191 -8.55 7.35 7.05
C GLU A 191 -8.33 8.82 7.44
N LYS A 192 -7.59 9.06 8.53
CA LYS A 192 -7.19 10.39 8.99
C LYS A 192 -5.93 10.86 8.25
N HIS A 193 -4.99 9.96 7.95
CA HIS A 193 -3.80 10.23 7.14
C HIS A 193 -4.15 10.69 5.73
N LEU A 194 -5.15 10.08 5.08
CA LEU A 194 -5.66 10.57 3.80
C LEU A 194 -6.12 12.04 3.86
N LYS A 195 -6.72 12.46 4.97
CA LYS A 195 -7.13 13.86 5.17
C LYS A 195 -5.93 14.77 5.42
N PHE A 196 -4.89 14.26 6.09
CA PHE A 196 -3.64 14.97 6.30
C PHE A 196 -2.91 15.23 4.99
N CYS A 197 -2.73 14.19 4.17
CA CYS A 197 -2.08 14.31 2.87
C CYS A 197 -2.77 15.34 1.98
N ASN A 198 -4.10 15.26 1.84
CA ASN A 198 -4.87 16.25 1.09
C ASN A 198 -4.71 17.68 1.64
N LYS A 199 -4.76 17.85 2.97
CA LYS A 199 -4.61 19.17 3.58
C LYS A 199 -3.22 19.78 3.37
N VAL A 200 -2.17 18.95 3.35
CA VAL A 200 -0.81 19.41 3.04
C VAL A 200 -0.71 19.81 1.56
N ILE A 201 -1.26 19.00 0.64
CA ILE A 201 -1.29 19.32 -0.80
C ILE A 201 -2.03 20.64 -1.06
N GLU A 202 -3.22 20.82 -0.46
CA GLU A 202 -4.03 22.03 -0.58
C GLU A 202 -3.28 23.29 -0.09
N HIS A 203 -2.46 23.16 0.97
CA HIS A 203 -1.70 24.27 1.53
C HIS A 203 -0.74 24.89 0.51
N PHE A 204 -0.07 24.05 -0.28
CA PHE A 204 0.86 24.47 -1.32
C PHE A 204 0.17 24.98 -2.60
N LYS A 205 -1.17 25.06 -2.60
CA LYS A 205 -1.99 25.59 -3.71
C LYS A 205 -1.67 24.92 -5.04
N ALA A 206 -1.47 23.60 -5.00
CA ALA A 206 -1.22 22.81 -6.18
C ALA A 206 -2.36 22.97 -7.21
N ASP A 207 -2.03 22.85 -8.50
CA ASP A 207 -3.05 22.71 -9.53
C ASP A 207 -3.71 21.33 -9.38
N GLN A 208 -4.96 21.32 -8.93
CA GLN A 208 -5.65 20.08 -8.60
C GLN A 208 -5.71 19.11 -9.79
N ASN A 209 -5.82 19.61 -11.03
CA ASN A 209 -5.84 18.71 -12.19
C ASN A 209 -4.52 17.96 -12.34
N LYS A 210 -3.39 18.62 -12.05
CA LYS A 210 -2.07 17.99 -12.10
C LYS A 210 -1.86 17.01 -10.96
N VAL A 211 -2.37 17.34 -9.76
CA VAL A 211 -2.36 16.40 -8.63
C VAL A 211 -3.17 15.15 -8.97
N ASP A 212 -4.36 15.32 -9.55
CA ASP A 212 -5.23 14.19 -9.94
C ASP A 212 -4.58 13.33 -11.04
N GLU A 213 -3.96 13.96 -12.04
CA GLU A 213 -3.18 13.26 -13.08
C GLU A 213 -2.02 12.45 -12.48
N GLN A 214 -1.25 13.09 -11.59
CA GLN A 214 -0.12 12.45 -10.89
C GLN A 214 -0.57 11.32 -9.98
N TYR A 215 -1.64 11.51 -9.21
CA TYR A 215 -2.23 10.49 -8.36
C TYR A 215 -2.61 9.26 -9.19
N HIS A 216 -3.25 9.43 -10.35
CA HIS A 216 -3.59 8.32 -11.22
C HIS A 216 -2.39 7.63 -11.86
N GLU A 217 -1.29 8.35 -12.08
CA GLU A 217 -0.03 7.76 -12.52
C GLU A 217 0.60 6.92 -11.41
N TYR A 218 0.74 7.48 -10.21
CA TYR A 218 1.27 6.80 -9.04
C TYR A 218 0.44 5.59 -8.67
N LYS A 219 -0.89 5.68 -8.79
CA LYS A 219 -1.77 4.53 -8.53
C LYS A 219 -1.51 3.36 -9.47
N LYS A 220 -1.24 3.61 -10.75
CA LYS A 220 -0.88 2.54 -11.71
C LYS A 220 0.48 1.91 -11.38
N LEU A 221 1.46 2.73 -11.01
CA LEU A 221 2.78 2.25 -10.61
C LEU A 221 2.70 1.42 -9.33
N GLU A 222 1.94 1.90 -8.35
CA GLU A 222 1.65 1.20 -7.10
C GLU A 222 0.92 -0.12 -7.35
N ASP A 223 -0.15 -0.14 -8.16
CA ASP A 223 -0.87 -1.38 -8.49
C ASP A 223 0.07 -2.45 -9.08
N LEU A 224 0.96 -2.06 -9.99
CA LEU A 224 1.94 -2.97 -10.58
C LEU A 224 2.99 -3.43 -9.55
N ALA A 225 3.52 -2.50 -8.76
CA ALA A 225 4.49 -2.80 -7.70
C ALA A 225 3.89 -3.73 -6.63
N TYR A 226 2.65 -3.50 -6.22
CA TYR A 226 1.92 -4.28 -5.24
C TYR A 226 1.63 -5.71 -5.72
N ARG A 227 1.30 -5.90 -7.01
CA ARG A 227 1.15 -7.24 -7.60
C ARG A 227 2.46 -8.01 -7.61
N LYS A 228 3.57 -7.36 -7.95
CA LYS A 228 4.91 -7.95 -7.87
C LYS A 228 5.27 -8.31 -6.43
N LEU A 229 5.02 -7.41 -5.48
CA LEU A 229 5.21 -7.65 -4.05
C LEU A 229 4.40 -8.86 -3.58
N SER A 230 3.10 -8.91 -3.91
CA SER A 230 2.21 -10.02 -3.58
C SER A 230 2.74 -11.37 -4.10
N LEU A 231 3.26 -11.39 -5.33
CA LEU A 231 3.88 -12.57 -5.91
C LEU A 231 5.19 -12.96 -5.19
N ASN A 232 6.02 -11.99 -4.81
CA ASN A 232 7.26 -12.23 -4.08
C ASN A 232 6.99 -12.81 -2.68
N LEU A 233 6.04 -12.23 -1.96
CA LEU A 233 5.58 -12.74 -0.65
C LEU A 233 4.99 -14.15 -0.78
N MET A 234 4.19 -14.39 -1.82
CA MET A 234 3.65 -15.72 -2.09
C MET A 234 4.78 -16.73 -2.27
N ASN A 235 5.78 -16.43 -3.09
CA ASN A 235 6.93 -17.31 -3.29
C ASN A 235 7.69 -17.53 -1.97
N PHE A 236 7.93 -16.48 -1.20
CA PHE A 236 8.60 -16.59 0.10
C PHE A 236 7.86 -17.51 1.07
N TYR A 237 6.55 -17.35 1.22
CA TYR A 237 5.74 -18.23 2.09
C TYR A 237 5.74 -19.68 1.62
N LEU A 238 5.76 -19.92 0.30
CA LEU A 238 5.82 -21.26 -0.27
C LEU A 238 7.21 -21.90 -0.11
N ASP A 239 8.28 -21.12 -0.25
CA ASP A 239 9.67 -21.58 -0.10
C ASP A 239 10.02 -21.85 1.37
N ASN A 240 9.39 -21.13 2.31
CA ASN A 240 9.61 -21.29 3.76
C ASN A 240 8.60 -22.22 4.45
N GLU A 241 7.75 -22.90 3.65
CA GLU A 241 6.76 -23.88 4.09
C GLU A 241 5.71 -23.35 5.08
N PHE A 242 5.30 -22.08 4.93
CA PHE A 242 4.23 -21.51 5.75
C PHE A 242 2.85 -22.08 5.38
N VAL A 243 2.74 -22.61 4.15
CA VAL A 243 1.62 -23.44 3.71
C VAL A 243 2.00 -24.91 3.91
N GLU A 244 1.43 -25.56 4.92
CA GLU A 244 1.86 -26.89 5.41
C GLU A 244 1.71 -28.02 4.36
N ASN A 245 0.66 -27.97 3.55
CA ASN A 245 0.32 -29.06 2.64
C ASN A 245 1.07 -28.95 1.30
N GLU A 246 1.80 -30.00 0.89
CA GLU A 246 2.59 -30.02 -0.34
C GLU A 246 1.74 -29.85 -1.61
N PHE A 247 0.55 -30.45 -1.65
CA PHE A 247 -0.38 -30.30 -2.76
C PHE A 247 -0.86 -28.84 -2.88
N SER A 248 -1.23 -28.22 -1.76
CA SER A 248 -1.55 -26.79 -1.72
C SER A 248 -0.36 -25.94 -2.18
N ARG A 249 0.88 -26.24 -1.75
CA ARG A 249 2.06 -25.51 -2.24
C ARG A 249 2.22 -25.62 -3.76
N LYS A 250 2.07 -26.82 -4.34
CA LYS A 250 2.11 -27.03 -5.79
C LYS A 250 1.02 -26.24 -6.52
N PHE A 251 -0.21 -26.26 -5.99
CA PHE A 251 -1.32 -25.49 -6.52
C PHE A 251 -1.02 -23.97 -6.51
N TRP A 252 -0.53 -23.44 -5.38
CA TRP A 252 -0.21 -22.01 -5.29
C TRP A 252 0.97 -21.60 -6.15
N ARG A 253 2.00 -22.45 -6.32
CA ARG A 253 3.07 -22.19 -7.30
C ARG A 253 2.56 -22.11 -8.73
N PHE A 254 1.60 -22.95 -9.09
CA PHE A 254 0.94 -22.87 -10.40
C PHE A 254 0.19 -21.54 -10.56
N MET A 255 -0.61 -21.14 -9.56
CA MET A 255 -1.31 -19.86 -9.58
C MET A 255 -0.35 -18.67 -9.64
N GLY A 256 0.76 -18.71 -8.89
CA GLY A 256 1.82 -17.71 -8.96
C GLY A 256 2.50 -17.64 -10.33
N GLY A 257 2.63 -18.76 -11.03
CA GLY A 257 3.12 -18.81 -12.41
C GLY A 257 2.20 -18.08 -13.39
N ILE A 258 0.88 -18.20 -13.23
CA ILE A 258 -0.11 -17.45 -14.03
C ILE A 258 -0.01 -15.95 -13.72
N ALA A 259 0.02 -15.59 -12.44
CA ALA A 259 0.14 -14.19 -12.01
C ALA A 259 1.41 -13.52 -12.56
N ARG A 260 2.54 -14.25 -12.55
CA ARG A 260 3.81 -13.80 -13.12
C ARG A 260 3.69 -13.47 -14.60
N GLN A 261 3.10 -14.34 -15.40
CA GLN A 261 2.92 -14.10 -16.84
C GLN A 261 2.09 -12.85 -17.11
N GLU A 262 1.08 -12.57 -16.29
CA GLU A 262 0.27 -11.35 -16.42
C GLU A 262 1.04 -10.09 -16.03
N ILE A 263 1.89 -10.16 -15.01
CA ILE A 263 2.79 -9.05 -14.64
C ILE A 263 3.79 -8.77 -15.77
N GLU A 264 4.45 -9.81 -16.29
CA GLU A 264 5.43 -9.70 -17.38
C GLU A 264 4.81 -9.08 -18.65
N LYS A 265 3.56 -9.45 -18.99
CA LYS A 265 2.82 -8.84 -20.11
C LYS A 265 2.52 -7.36 -19.88
N GLU A 266 2.30 -6.94 -18.64
CA GLU A 266 2.02 -5.54 -18.31
C GLU A 266 3.29 -4.70 -18.34
N GLU A 267 4.40 -5.23 -17.83
CA GLU A 267 5.72 -4.60 -17.94
C GLU A 267 6.13 -4.40 -19.41
N ALA A 268 5.97 -5.44 -20.25
CA ALA A 268 6.26 -5.33 -21.68
C ALA A 268 5.39 -4.27 -22.38
N ARG A 269 4.15 -4.06 -21.92
CA ARG A 269 3.28 -2.99 -22.43
C ARG A 269 3.76 -1.61 -21.98
N LYS A 270 4.29 -1.46 -20.76
CA LYS A 270 4.89 -0.21 -20.26
C LYS A 270 6.13 0.17 -21.07
N GLU A 271 7.01 -0.78 -21.38
CA GLU A 271 8.19 -0.54 -22.22
C GLU A 271 7.84 -0.09 -23.64
N SER A 272 6.70 -0.54 -24.16
CA SER A 272 6.22 -0.18 -25.50
C SER A 272 5.65 1.25 -25.57
N TYR A 273 5.31 1.86 -24.43
CA TYR A 273 4.72 3.19 -24.33
C TYR A 273 5.33 3.94 -23.14
N PRO A 274 6.57 4.44 -23.25
CA PRO A 274 7.23 5.12 -22.16
C PRO A 274 6.40 6.32 -21.72
N ILE A 275 6.20 6.44 -20.41
CA ILE A 275 5.55 7.60 -19.80
C ILE A 275 6.50 8.80 -20.02
N PRO A 276 6.04 9.94 -20.55
CA PRO A 276 6.87 11.13 -20.68
C PRO A 276 7.43 11.55 -19.32
N ALA A 277 8.74 11.78 -19.26
CA ALA A 277 9.43 12.31 -18.07
C ALA A 277 9.08 13.79 -17.80
#